data_AF-A0A978RZI6-F1
#
_entry.id   AF-A0A978RZI6-F1
#
_cell.length_a   1.000
_cell.length_b   1.000
_cell.length_c   1.000
_cell.angle_alpha   90.00
_cell.angle_beta   90.00
_cell.angle_gamma   90.00
#
_symmetry.space_group_name_H-M   'P 1'
#
loop_
_entity.id
_entity.type
_entity.pdbx_description
1 polymer ?
#
loop_
_entity_poly.entity_id
_entity_poly.type
_entity_poly.pdbx_seq_one_letter_code
_entity_poly.pdbx_strand_id
1 'polypeptide(L)'
;DYLCGDAGGDSLTGGLGRDAFAIGNGTGGMTLEMADVITDFVPAEDVFDLIPSLGFGDLSLVQNGADVVIQNRVTGEFLARLQGVDVPSLTQADFV
;
A
#
# COMPACT_ATOMS: atom_id res chain seq x y z
N ASP A 1 -10.67 4.30 -9.72
CA ASP A 1 -9.92 5.57 -9.74
C ASP A 1 -8.42 5.34 -9.64
N TYR A 2 -7.61 6.41 -9.72
CA TYR A 2 -6.16 6.38 -9.53
C TYR A 2 -5.77 7.39 -8.46
N LEU A 3 -5.13 6.94 -7.39
CA LEU A 3 -4.84 7.74 -6.20
C LEU A 3 -3.35 7.70 -5.89
N CYS A 4 -2.75 8.87 -5.67
CA CYS A 4 -1.37 9.04 -5.23
C CYS A 4 -1.34 10.02 -4.06
N GLY A 5 -0.76 9.62 -2.93
CA GLY A 5 -0.57 10.47 -1.76
C GLY A 5 0.52 11.53 -1.94
N ASP A 6 1.37 11.36 -2.96
CA ASP A 6 2.67 12.03 -3.07
C ASP A 6 3.56 11.64 -1.88
N ALA A 7 4.30 12.56 -1.27
CA ALA A 7 5.25 12.26 -0.20
C ALA A 7 4.67 12.64 1.17
N GLY A 8 4.70 11.70 2.11
CA GLY A 8 4.22 11.93 3.46
C GLY A 8 3.32 10.79 3.92
N GLY A 9 2.62 11.00 5.03
CA GLY A 9 1.56 10.08 5.45
C GLY A 9 0.21 10.64 5.00
N ASP A 10 -0.36 10.07 3.95
CA ASP A 10 -1.64 10.50 3.41
C ASP A 10 -2.78 9.52 3.75
N SER A 11 -4.04 9.95 3.60
CA SER A 11 -5.20 9.08 3.76
C SER A 11 -5.92 8.97 2.43
N LEU A 12 -5.96 7.76 1.87
CA LEU A 12 -6.51 7.48 0.55
C LEU A 12 -7.74 6.57 0.68
N THR A 13 -8.83 7.00 0.05
CA THR A 13 -10.12 6.29 0.01
C THR A 13 -10.54 6.19 -1.45
N GLY A 14 -10.62 4.98 -1.99
CA GLY A 14 -10.95 4.74 -3.40
C GLY A 14 -12.45 4.87 -3.68
N GLY A 15 -13.28 4.39 -2.75
CA GLY A 15 -14.73 4.40 -2.85
C GLY A 15 -15.27 3.11 -3.44
N LEU A 16 -16.10 3.22 -4.49
CA LEU A 16 -16.73 2.07 -5.13
C LEU A 16 -16.08 1.79 -6.48
N GLY A 17 -15.90 0.50 -6.77
CA GLY A 17 -15.36 0.04 -8.04
C GLY A 17 -13.88 -0.28 -7.92
N ARG A 18 -13.21 -0.37 -9.08
CA ARG A 18 -11.81 -0.76 -9.16
C ARG A 18 -10.90 0.45 -9.05
N ASP A 19 -10.15 0.50 -7.96
CA ASP A 19 -9.22 1.57 -7.64
C ASP A 19 -7.77 1.12 -7.76
N ALA A 20 -6.90 2.08 -8.07
CA ALA A 20 -5.46 1.91 -8.16
C ALA A 20 -4.77 2.89 -7.20
N PHE A 21 -4.01 2.36 -6.25
CA PHE A 21 -3.25 3.15 -5.27
C PHE A 21 -1.78 3.13 -5.64
N ALA A 22 -1.24 4.29 -6.02
CA ALA A 22 0.15 4.46 -6.38
C ALA A 22 1.02 4.48 -5.12
N ILE A 23 1.92 3.51 -4.97
CA ILE A 23 2.90 3.47 -3.88
C ILE A 23 4.29 3.22 -4.43
N GLY A 24 5.30 3.83 -3.83
CA GLY A 24 6.67 3.75 -4.31
C GLY A 24 7.68 4.38 -3.37
N ASN A 25 8.95 4.33 -3.78
CA ASN A 25 10.00 4.99 -3.00
C ASN A 25 9.73 6.49 -2.89
N GLY A 26 9.71 6.99 -1.66
CA GLY A 26 9.44 8.38 -1.34
C GLY A 26 7.96 8.75 -1.28
N THR A 27 7.03 7.80 -1.46
CA THR A 27 5.60 8.10 -1.22
C THR A 27 5.29 8.10 0.26
N GLY A 28 5.90 7.19 1.03
CA GLY A 28 5.71 7.11 2.47
C GLY A 28 6.88 7.71 3.26
N GLY A 29 7.39 6.95 4.25
CA GLY A 29 8.53 7.39 5.04
C GLY A 29 9.15 6.36 5.97
N MET A 30 10.05 6.82 6.84
CA MET A 30 10.86 5.95 7.71
C MET A 30 10.17 5.58 9.04
N THR A 31 8.93 6.02 9.25
CA THR A 31 8.12 5.65 10.40
C THR A 31 6.74 5.20 9.94
N LEU A 32 6.03 4.44 10.78
CA LEU A 32 4.69 3.94 10.45
C LEU A 32 3.67 5.08 10.29
N GLU A 33 3.86 6.20 10.96
CA GLU A 33 3.01 7.40 10.85
C GLU A 33 3.17 8.12 9.50
N MET A 34 4.27 7.88 8.79
CA MET A 34 4.52 8.41 7.45
C MET A 34 4.11 7.43 6.36
N ALA A 35 3.53 6.28 6.69
CA ALA A 35 2.95 5.39 5.69
C ALA A 35 1.59 5.93 5.26
N ASP A 36 1.25 5.77 3.98
CA ASP A 36 -0.10 6.07 3.51
C ASP A 36 -1.13 5.16 4.18
N VAL A 37 -2.30 5.70 4.50
CA VAL A 37 -3.41 4.96 5.09
C VAL A 37 -4.46 4.71 4.00
N ILE A 38 -4.60 3.45 3.61
CA ILE A 38 -5.63 3.03 2.65
C ILE A 38 -6.84 2.53 3.43
N THR A 39 -7.99 3.20 3.27
CA THR A 39 -9.12 3.03 4.20
C THR A 39 -10.14 1.96 3.78
N ASP A 40 -10.17 1.59 2.50
CA ASP A 40 -11.25 0.79 1.91
C ASP A 40 -10.79 -0.19 0.82
N PHE A 41 -9.51 -0.58 0.84
CA PHE A 41 -8.96 -1.52 -0.15
C PHE A 41 -9.76 -2.83 -0.20
N VAL A 42 -10.22 -3.21 -1.40
CA VAL A 42 -10.95 -4.45 -1.67
C VAL A 42 -10.02 -5.44 -2.40
N PRO A 43 -9.54 -6.51 -1.73
CA PRO A 43 -8.69 -7.52 -2.35
C PRO A 43 -9.35 -8.15 -3.58
N ALA A 44 -8.55 -8.42 -4.62
CA ALA A 44 -8.98 -8.92 -5.92
C ALA A 44 -9.88 -7.99 -6.76
N GLU A 45 -10.21 -6.79 -6.29
CA GLU A 45 -10.90 -5.74 -7.07
C GLU A 45 -9.96 -4.56 -7.35
N ASP A 46 -9.34 -4.03 -6.29
CA ASP A 46 -8.38 -2.94 -6.30
C ASP A 46 -6.94 -3.43 -6.54
N VAL A 47 -6.06 -2.49 -6.87
CA VAL A 47 -4.64 -2.76 -7.08
C VAL A 47 -3.75 -1.68 -6.46
N PHE A 48 -2.52 -2.06 -6.14
CA PHE A 48 -1.41 -1.15 -5.92
C PHE A 48 -0.62 -1.00 -7.21
N ASP A 49 -0.50 0.23 -7.71
CA ASP A 49 0.41 0.56 -8.80
C ASP A 49 1.80 0.82 -8.22
N LEU A 50 2.76 -0.08 -8.48
CA LEU A 50 4.11 0.04 -7.96
C LEU A 50 4.92 1.00 -8.85
N ILE A 51 4.96 2.27 -8.45
CA ILE A 51 5.62 3.32 -9.23
C ILE A 51 7.17 3.15 -9.23
N PRO A 52 7.87 3.68 -10.24
CA PRO A 52 9.10 3.06 -10.79
C PRO A 52 10.19 2.66 -9.79
N SER A 53 10.81 1.51 -10.07
CA SER A 53 11.90 0.88 -9.30
C SER A 53 11.49 0.14 -8.03
N LEU A 54 10.21 -0.14 -7.87
CA LEU A 54 9.68 -1.01 -6.82
C LEU A 54 8.99 -2.22 -7.47
N GLY A 55 9.44 -3.43 -7.17
CA GLY A 55 8.74 -4.65 -7.58
C GLY A 55 8.02 -5.31 -6.41
N PHE A 56 7.02 -6.15 -6.68
CA PHE A 56 6.36 -6.96 -5.63
C PHE A 56 7.36 -7.76 -4.81
N GLY A 57 8.42 -8.24 -5.48
CA GLY A 57 9.53 -8.90 -4.83
C GLY A 57 10.11 -8.08 -3.68
N ASP A 58 10.23 -6.76 -3.80
CA ASP A 58 10.86 -5.88 -2.81
C ASP A 58 9.98 -5.57 -1.59
N LEU A 59 8.73 -6.06 -1.58
CA LEU A 59 7.79 -5.78 -0.52
C LEU A 59 7.91 -6.76 0.65
N SER A 60 7.63 -6.24 1.83
CA SER A 60 7.32 -6.98 3.04
C SER A 60 5.89 -6.63 3.45
N LEU A 61 5.03 -7.65 3.55
CA LEU A 61 3.64 -7.52 3.99
C LEU A 61 3.53 -8.10 5.40
N VAL A 62 3.22 -7.26 6.39
CA VAL A 62 3.20 -7.65 7.81
C VAL A 62 1.85 -7.31 8.42
N GLN A 63 1.22 -8.29 9.08
CA GLN A 63 0.01 -8.05 9.85
C GLN A 63 0.33 -7.19 11.08
N ASN A 64 -0.43 -6.11 11.28
CA ASN A 64 -0.37 -5.23 12.45
C ASN A 64 -1.78 -5.04 13.03
N GLY A 65 -2.16 -5.90 13.97
CA GLY A 65 -3.54 -5.93 14.45
C GLY A 65 -4.49 -6.34 13.33
N ALA A 66 -5.47 -5.50 13.03
CA ALA A 66 -6.43 -5.71 11.94
C ALA A 66 -5.95 -5.17 10.58
N ASP A 67 -4.77 -4.54 10.54
CA ASP A 67 -4.27 -3.85 9.35
C ASP A 67 -3.09 -4.62 8.73
N VAL A 68 -2.82 -4.37 7.45
CA VAL A 68 -1.56 -4.79 6.79
C VAL A 68 -0.64 -3.60 6.66
N VAL A 69 0.63 -3.78 7.00
CA VAL A 69 1.70 -2.81 6.69
C VAL A 69 2.50 -3.32 5.50
N ILE A 70 2.63 -2.48 4.48
CA ILE A 70 3.47 -2.68 3.31
C ILE A 70 4.75 -1.87 3.50
N GLN A 71 5.88 -2.56 3.48
CA GLN A 71 7.20 -1.95 3.64
C GLN A 71 8.10 -2.33 2.47
N ASN A 72 8.89 -1.40 1.96
CA ASN A 72 10.01 -1.73 1.09
C ASN A 72 11.13 -2.35 1.94
N ARG A 73 11.47 -3.62 1.69
CA ARG A 73 12.49 -4.34 2.46
C ARG A 73 13.94 -3.94 2.12
N VAL A 74 14.15 -3.24 1.00
CA VAL A 74 15.45 -2.75 0.55
C VAL A 74 15.80 -1.43 1.25
N THR A 75 14.86 -0.49 1.27
CA THR A 75 15.06 0.84 1.88
C THR A 75 14.65 0.90 3.35
N GLY A 76 13.75 0.01 3.78
CA GLY A 76 13.10 0.07 5.10
C GLY A 76 11.94 1.05 5.16
N GLU A 77 11.55 1.65 4.04
CA GLU A 77 10.47 2.63 3.96
C GLU A 77 9.10 1.98 4.17
N PHE A 78 8.29 2.56 5.05
CA PHE A 78 6.88 2.20 5.22
C PHE A 78 6.08 2.89 4.12
N LEU A 79 5.51 2.10 3.23
CA LEU A 79 4.83 2.60 2.04
C LEU A 79 3.34 2.83 2.30
N ALA A 80 2.66 1.82 2.86
CA ALA A 80 1.23 1.89 3.11
C ALA A 80 0.79 1.03 4.30
N ARG A 81 -0.33 1.41 4.91
CA ARG A 81 -1.10 0.65 5.89
C ARG A 81 -2.54 0.49 5.39
N LEU A 82 -2.98 -0.74 5.21
CA LEU A 82 -4.32 -1.07 4.74
C LEU A 82 -5.20 -1.37 5.95
N GLN A 83 -6.27 -0.60 6.12
CA GLN A 83 -7.17 -0.75 7.26
C GLN A 83 -8.09 -1.96 7.09
N GLY A 84 -8.12 -2.84 8.10
CA GLY A 84 -9.05 -3.97 8.13
C GLY A 84 -8.82 -5.05 7.06
N VAL A 85 -7.62 -5.10 6.48
CA VAL A 85 -7.22 -6.11 5.50
C VAL A 85 -6.33 -7.17 6.17
N ASP A 86 -6.46 -8.41 5.74
CA ASP A 86 -5.64 -9.53 6.21
C ASP A 86 -4.56 -9.88 5.18
N VAL A 87 -3.32 -10.12 5.63
CA VAL A 87 -2.20 -10.49 4.72
C VAL A 87 -2.54 -11.67 3.79
N PRO A 88 -3.19 -12.76 4.24
CA PRO A 88 -3.55 -13.87 3.35
C PRO A 88 -4.55 -13.53 2.24
N SER A 89 -5.24 -12.39 2.32
CA SER A 89 -6.13 -11.91 1.26
C SER A 89 -5.39 -11.21 0.12
N LEU A 90 -4.14 -10.79 0.36
CA LEU A 90 -3.29 -10.14 -0.63
C LEU A 90 -2.44 -11.16 -1.40
N THR A 91 -2.39 -10.97 -2.70
CA THR A 91 -1.64 -11.80 -3.65
C THR A 91 -0.80 -10.92 -4.54
N GLN A 92 0.09 -11.52 -5.33
CA GLN A 92 0.85 -10.76 -6.33
C GLN A 92 -0.06 -10.07 -7.37
N ALA A 93 -1.28 -10.55 -7.60
CA ALA A 93 -2.20 -9.94 -8.57
C ALA A 93 -2.74 -8.57 -8.13
N ASP A 94 -2.67 -8.28 -6.83
CA ASP A 94 -3.05 -7.00 -6.24
C ASP A 94 -1.95 -5.93 -6.43
N PHE A 95 -0.82 -6.26 -7.05
CA PHE A 95 0.33 -5.36 -7.27
C PHE A 95 0.74 -5.37 -8.74
N VAL A 96 0.60 -4.24 -9.42
CA VAL A 96 0.82 -4.07 -10.87
C VAL A 96 2.07 -3.26 -11.20
#